data_AF-A0A6B0WFF3-F1
#
_entry.id   AF-A0A6B0WFF3-F1
#
_cell.length_a   1.000
_cell.length_b   1.000
_cell.length_c   1.000
_cell.angle_alpha   90.00
_cell.angle_beta   90.00
_cell.angle_gamma   90.00
#
_symmetry.space_group_name_H-M   'P 1'
#
loop_
_entity.id
_entity.type
_entity.pdbx_description
1 polymer ?
#
loop_
_entity_poly.entity_id
_entity_poly.type
_entity_poly.pdbx_seq_one_letter_code
_entity_poly.pdbx_strand_id
1 'polypeptide(L)'
;MTVTTPAEQTRRSPLYRALAAHGARFEALNGFAVATDFGREAADEARQAESLGLADLTPFPRIGFKGWAIADWLAGCGAGMGEESNRAYAQADGTRIARLAPGEALILAGRSGEGALIETLAKAWSMAEADGCYRVARDETSCWLLLAGAHASSMLAKVCAVDLRPQVFAPDAIAQTNVARLNVIVIRGDIGDVPAFDLITDVASAVYLWGALLDAMAEYDGAPVGLGALRTLLNRSGGEEPPSPPPEADTETDPQDAPSS
;
A
#
# COMPACT_ATOMS: atom_id res chain seq x y z
N MET A 1 0.85 5.06 20.90
CA MET A 1 0.20 3.74 20.74
C MET A 1 0.45 2.94 22.01
N THR A 2 -0.46 2.04 22.38
CA THR A 2 -0.38 1.31 23.65
C THR A 2 0.02 -0.13 23.40
N VAL A 3 1.04 -0.62 24.10
CA VAL A 3 1.45 -2.04 24.07
C VAL A 3 0.25 -2.91 24.42
N THR A 4 0.02 -3.97 23.65
CA THR A 4 -1.12 -4.87 23.84
C THR A 4 -0.75 -6.29 23.44
N THR A 5 -1.61 -7.25 23.77
CA THR A 5 -1.59 -8.59 23.18
C THR A 5 -2.75 -8.79 22.22
N PRO A 6 -2.62 -9.63 21.18
CA PRO A 6 -3.75 -9.95 20.29
C PRO A 6 -4.98 -10.47 21.03
N ALA A 7 -4.82 -11.09 22.20
CA ALA A 7 -5.93 -11.59 23.00
C ALA A 7 -6.85 -10.48 23.55
N GLU A 8 -6.29 -9.29 23.81
CA GLU A 8 -6.98 -8.13 24.40
C GLU A 8 -7.79 -7.31 23.38
N GLN A 9 -7.60 -7.56 22.08
CA GLN A 9 -8.21 -6.79 21.01
C GLN A 9 -9.45 -7.49 20.45
N THR A 10 -10.44 -6.69 20.01
CA THR A 10 -11.69 -7.19 19.42
C THR A 10 -11.47 -7.79 18.03
N ARG A 11 -10.42 -7.34 17.33
CA ARG A 11 -10.00 -7.87 16.03
C ARG A 11 -8.56 -8.38 16.08
N ARG A 12 -8.28 -9.40 15.28
CA ARG A 12 -6.95 -10.04 15.18
C ARG A 12 -6.64 -10.29 13.72
N SER A 13 -5.40 -10.01 13.31
CA SER A 13 -4.91 -10.50 12.03
C SER A 13 -4.94 -12.03 12.04
N PRO A 14 -5.28 -12.71 10.93
CA PRO A 14 -5.14 -14.17 10.83
C PRO A 14 -3.70 -14.63 11.06
N LEU A 15 -2.72 -13.73 10.95
CA LEU A 15 -1.30 -14.00 11.11
C LEU A 15 -0.80 -13.83 12.53
N TYR A 16 -1.61 -13.37 13.49
CA TYR A 16 -1.10 -12.97 14.82
C TYR A 16 -0.25 -14.04 15.52
N ARG A 17 -0.59 -15.33 15.36
CA ARG A 17 0.21 -16.44 15.91
C ARG A 17 1.54 -16.62 15.19
N ALA A 18 1.54 -16.51 13.87
CA ALA A 18 2.75 -16.59 13.06
C ALA A 18 3.68 -15.40 13.37
N LEU A 19 3.13 -14.19 13.48
CA LEU A 19 3.86 -13.00 13.87
C LEU A 19 4.49 -13.17 15.27
N ALA A 20 3.70 -13.61 16.25
CA ALA A 20 4.19 -13.86 17.61
C ALA A 20 5.29 -14.94 17.66
N ALA A 21 5.18 -15.99 16.85
CA ALA A 21 6.21 -17.04 16.74
C ALA A 21 7.54 -16.51 16.19
N HIS A 22 7.53 -15.40 15.44
CA HIS A 22 8.72 -14.70 14.96
C HIS A 22 9.20 -13.60 15.93
N GLY A 23 8.61 -13.50 17.12
CA GLY A 23 9.02 -12.52 18.13
C GLY A 23 8.37 -11.14 17.99
N ALA A 24 7.24 -11.04 17.27
CA ALA A 24 6.55 -9.77 17.13
C ALA A 24 6.13 -9.17 18.48
N ARG A 25 6.42 -7.87 18.67
CA ARG A 25 5.79 -7.03 19.70
C ARG A 25 4.61 -6.28 19.10
N PHE A 26 3.55 -6.10 19.88
CA PHE A 26 2.30 -5.57 19.37
C PHE A 26 1.86 -4.29 20.08
N GLU A 27 1.27 -3.39 19.30
CA GLU A 27 0.55 -2.23 19.81
C GLU A 27 -0.87 -2.17 19.25
N ALA A 28 -1.76 -1.51 19.99
CA ALA A 28 -3.14 -1.31 19.58
C ALA A 28 -3.24 -0.26 18.47
N LEU A 29 -3.83 -0.64 17.33
CA LEU A 29 -4.18 0.24 16.21
C LEU A 29 -5.45 -0.28 15.53
N ASN A 30 -6.43 0.60 15.29
CA ASN A 30 -7.68 0.28 14.58
C ASN A 30 -8.46 -0.92 15.16
N GLY A 31 -8.37 -1.13 16.49
CA GLY A 31 -9.00 -2.27 17.18
C GLY A 31 -8.30 -3.61 16.97
N PHE A 32 -7.09 -3.59 16.40
CA PHE A 32 -6.19 -4.74 16.24
C PHE A 32 -4.96 -4.60 17.12
N ALA A 33 -4.33 -5.74 17.38
CA ALA A 33 -2.93 -5.80 17.79
C ALA A 33 -2.07 -5.89 16.52
N VAL A 34 -1.23 -4.87 16.29
CA VAL A 34 -0.40 -4.74 15.08
C VAL A 34 1.06 -4.94 15.46
N ALA A 35 1.79 -5.75 14.69
CA ALA A 35 3.21 -5.99 14.93
C ALA A 35 4.00 -4.69 14.68
N THR A 36 4.62 -4.14 15.71
CA THR A 36 5.41 -2.90 15.62
C THR A 36 6.86 -3.15 15.27
N ASP A 37 7.39 -4.29 15.71
CA ASP A 37 8.74 -4.78 15.46
C ASP A 37 8.81 -6.29 15.74
N PHE A 38 9.95 -6.90 15.40
CA PHE A 38 10.31 -8.29 15.66
C PHE A 38 11.58 -8.40 16.52
N GLY A 39 11.68 -7.54 17.54
CA GLY A 39 12.77 -7.60 18.51
C GLY A 39 13.99 -6.72 18.19
N ARG A 40 14.05 -6.12 17.00
CA ARG A 40 15.13 -5.22 16.56
C ARG A 40 14.69 -3.76 16.63
N GLU A 41 15.65 -2.83 16.55
CA GLU A 41 15.33 -1.41 16.45
C GLU A 41 14.66 -1.08 15.11
N ALA A 42 13.77 -0.08 15.10
CA ALA A 42 13.04 0.31 13.89
C ALA A 42 13.96 0.67 12.72
N ALA A 43 15.12 1.29 12.99
CA ALA A 43 16.12 1.61 11.98
C ALA A 43 16.77 0.35 11.36
N ASP A 44 16.97 -0.70 12.15
CA ASP A 44 17.55 -1.96 11.69
C ASP A 44 16.56 -2.74 10.84
N GLU A 45 15.30 -2.79 11.27
CA GLU A 45 14.22 -3.38 10.47
C GLU A 45 13.91 -2.56 9.21
N ALA A 46 14.12 -1.24 9.23
CA ALA A 46 14.00 -0.42 8.03
C ALA A 46 15.10 -0.75 7.01
N ARG A 47 16.35 -0.97 7.45
CA ARG A 47 17.42 -1.47 6.59
C ARG A 47 17.14 -2.89 6.08
N GLN A 48 16.54 -3.74 6.91
CA GLN A 48 16.04 -5.04 6.46
C GLN A 48 14.99 -4.87 5.35
N ALA A 49 14.05 -3.94 5.50
CA ALA A 49 12.99 -3.68 4.52
C ALA A 49 13.50 -3.02 3.22
N GLU A 50 14.63 -2.31 3.26
CA GLU A 50 15.34 -1.83 2.05
C GLU A 50 15.93 -2.99 1.24
N SER A 51 16.41 -4.04 1.92
CA SER A 51 16.91 -5.25 1.26
C SER A 51 15.76 -6.15 0.83
N LEU A 52 15.01 -6.69 1.82
CA LEU A 52 13.80 -7.48 1.66
C LEU A 52 13.07 -7.63 3.00
N GLY A 53 11.90 -7.01 3.12
CA GLY A 53 11.04 -7.03 4.31
C GLY A 53 9.60 -7.40 3.99
N LEU A 54 8.95 -8.15 4.90
CA LEU A 54 7.53 -8.51 4.81
C LEU A 54 6.77 -7.98 6.04
N ALA A 55 5.76 -7.14 5.81
CA ALA A 55 4.92 -6.57 6.86
C ALA A 55 3.46 -7.02 6.69
N ASP A 56 2.75 -7.17 7.81
CA ASP A 56 1.31 -7.43 7.84
C ASP A 56 0.53 -6.12 7.97
N LEU A 57 -0.17 -5.74 6.91
CA LEU A 57 -1.06 -4.59 6.84
C LEU A 57 -2.54 -4.98 6.89
N THR A 58 -2.86 -6.25 7.16
CA THR A 58 -4.24 -6.72 7.34
C THR A 58 -5.04 -5.90 8.36
N PRO A 59 -4.43 -5.35 9.44
CA PRO A 59 -5.12 -4.44 10.35
C PRO A 59 -5.58 -3.10 9.76
N PHE A 60 -5.11 -2.73 8.56
CA PHE A 60 -5.36 -1.41 7.99
C PHE A 60 -6.73 -1.34 7.28
N PRO A 61 -7.41 -0.18 7.33
CA PRO A 61 -8.69 0.00 6.65
C PRO A 61 -8.59 -0.28 5.15
N ARG A 62 -9.64 -0.90 4.61
CA ARG A 62 -9.83 -1.11 3.17
C ARG A 62 -11.31 -1.33 2.87
N ILE A 63 -11.75 -0.92 1.70
CA ILE A 63 -13.12 -1.09 1.23
C ILE A 63 -13.10 -1.36 -0.28
N GLY A 64 -14.07 -2.09 -0.81
CA GLY A 64 -14.20 -2.28 -2.25
C GLY A 64 -15.56 -1.85 -2.76
N PHE A 65 -15.62 -1.54 -4.05
CA PHE A 65 -16.86 -1.24 -4.77
C PHE A 65 -16.89 -1.93 -6.12
N LYS A 66 -18.09 -2.34 -6.53
CA LYS A 66 -18.40 -2.91 -7.85
C LYS A 66 -19.61 -2.25 -8.46
N GLY A 67 -19.64 -2.18 -9.79
CA GLY A 67 -20.81 -1.72 -10.54
C GLY A 67 -20.45 -0.71 -11.62
N TRP A 68 -21.44 -0.33 -12.43
CA TRP A 68 -21.22 0.55 -13.58
C TRP A 68 -21.03 2.02 -13.18
N ALA A 69 -21.54 2.42 -12.00
CA ALA A 69 -21.51 3.81 -11.54
C ALA A 69 -20.36 4.11 -10.57
N ILE A 70 -19.42 3.16 -10.35
CA ILE A 70 -18.40 3.34 -9.30
C ILE A 70 -17.52 4.57 -9.53
N ALA A 71 -17.20 4.92 -10.78
CA ALA A 71 -16.31 6.02 -11.09
C ALA A 71 -16.98 7.35 -10.75
N ASP A 72 -18.22 7.54 -11.22
CA ASP A 72 -19.01 8.75 -10.95
C ASP A 72 -19.33 8.88 -9.46
N TRP A 73 -19.68 7.79 -8.79
CA TRP A 73 -19.98 7.78 -7.37
C TRP A 73 -18.76 8.13 -6.51
N LEU A 74 -17.59 7.54 -6.81
CA LEU A 74 -16.33 7.86 -6.13
C LEU A 74 -15.95 9.33 -6.36
N ALA A 75 -16.04 9.82 -7.60
CA ALA A 75 -15.78 11.21 -7.93
C ALA A 75 -16.71 12.18 -7.16
N GLY A 76 -18.00 11.85 -7.04
CA GLY A 76 -18.97 12.60 -6.24
C GLY A 76 -18.65 12.65 -4.75
N CYS A 77 -17.89 11.67 -4.24
CA CYS A 77 -17.37 11.65 -2.87
C CYS A 77 -16.00 12.32 -2.71
N GLY A 78 -15.47 12.96 -3.77
CA GLY A 78 -14.15 13.60 -3.78
C GLY A 78 -12.97 12.62 -3.95
N ALA A 79 -13.23 11.39 -4.39
CA ALA A 79 -12.22 10.36 -4.61
C ALA A 79 -11.80 10.33 -6.10
N GLY A 80 -10.56 10.71 -6.39
CA GLY A 80 -10.06 10.86 -7.76
C GLY A 80 -9.51 9.54 -8.32
N MET A 81 -10.02 9.10 -9.48
CA MET A 81 -9.59 7.88 -10.15
C MET A 81 -9.56 8.09 -11.65
N GLY A 82 -8.51 7.61 -12.34
CA GLY A 82 -8.41 7.67 -13.79
C GLY A 82 -9.17 6.57 -14.53
N GLU A 83 -9.15 6.63 -15.87
CA GLU A 83 -9.85 5.70 -16.76
C GLU A 83 -9.10 4.42 -17.10
N GLU A 84 -7.86 4.26 -16.65
CA GLU A 84 -7.07 3.06 -16.94
C GLU A 84 -7.39 1.98 -15.89
N SER A 85 -7.60 0.74 -16.33
CA SER A 85 -7.75 -0.40 -15.41
C SER A 85 -6.38 -0.97 -15.04
N ASN A 86 -6.31 -1.66 -13.91
CA ASN A 86 -5.07 -2.16 -13.34
C ASN A 86 -4.07 -1.05 -12.98
N ARG A 87 -4.59 0.05 -12.44
CA ARG A 87 -3.81 1.19 -11.95
C ARG A 87 -4.26 1.61 -10.55
N ALA A 88 -3.30 1.99 -9.72
CA ALA A 88 -3.56 2.64 -8.45
C ALA A 88 -3.51 4.16 -8.60
N TYR A 89 -4.36 4.86 -7.86
CA TYR A 89 -4.45 6.32 -7.86
C TYR A 89 -4.31 6.82 -6.42
N ALA A 90 -3.21 7.52 -6.14
CA ALA A 90 -2.96 8.12 -4.84
C ALA A 90 -3.93 9.27 -4.55
N GLN A 91 -4.35 9.38 -3.30
CA GLN A 91 -5.24 10.42 -2.80
C GLN A 91 -4.48 11.35 -1.83
N ALA A 92 -5.04 12.53 -1.58
CA ALA A 92 -4.40 13.54 -0.73
C ALA A 92 -4.21 13.09 0.73
N ASP A 93 -5.05 12.19 1.23
CA ASP A 93 -4.96 11.64 2.59
C ASP A 93 -4.03 10.41 2.69
N GLY A 94 -3.32 10.07 1.61
CA GLY A 94 -2.44 8.91 1.51
C GLY A 94 -3.16 7.60 1.16
N THR A 95 -4.49 7.58 1.10
CA THR A 95 -5.22 6.40 0.58
C THR A 95 -4.90 6.17 -0.89
N ARG A 96 -5.10 4.94 -1.36
CA ARG A 96 -4.92 4.56 -2.76
C ARG A 96 -6.16 3.86 -3.28
N ILE A 97 -6.66 4.34 -4.42
CA ILE A 97 -7.74 3.70 -5.17
C ILE A 97 -7.12 2.81 -6.23
N ALA A 98 -7.17 1.50 -6.01
CA ALA A 98 -6.75 0.48 -6.96
C ALA A 98 -7.93 0.16 -7.89
N ARG A 99 -7.91 0.68 -9.12
CA ARG A 99 -8.90 0.35 -10.15
C ARG A 99 -8.54 -0.98 -10.78
N LEU A 100 -9.28 -2.03 -10.43
CA LEU A 100 -9.00 -3.41 -10.88
C LEU A 100 -9.61 -3.69 -12.26
N ALA A 101 -10.78 -3.11 -12.52
CA ALA A 101 -11.50 -3.20 -13.78
C ALA A 101 -12.38 -1.95 -13.94
N PRO A 102 -13.01 -1.72 -15.11
CA PRO A 102 -13.84 -0.53 -15.30
C PRO A 102 -14.92 -0.32 -14.24
N GLY A 103 -15.50 -1.42 -13.76
CA GLY A 103 -16.52 -1.45 -12.70
C GLY A 103 -16.06 -2.11 -11.41
N GLU A 104 -14.76 -2.13 -11.09
CA GLU A 104 -14.25 -2.63 -9.80
C GLU A 104 -13.11 -1.77 -9.26
N ALA A 105 -13.25 -1.33 -8.00
CA ALA A 105 -12.23 -0.61 -7.27
C ALA A 105 -12.00 -1.21 -5.87
N LEU A 106 -10.74 -1.24 -5.44
CA LEU A 106 -10.29 -1.54 -4.09
C LEU A 106 -9.62 -0.29 -3.52
N ILE A 107 -10.09 0.22 -2.40
CA ILE A 107 -9.52 1.38 -1.73
C ILE A 107 -8.75 0.89 -0.51
N LEU A 108 -7.49 1.28 -0.43
CA LEU A 108 -6.54 0.91 0.61
C LEU A 108 -6.15 2.14 1.41
N ALA A 109 -6.04 1.99 2.73
CA ALA A 109 -5.50 3.02 3.62
C ALA A 109 -4.07 3.43 3.21
N GLY A 110 -3.63 4.59 3.71
CA GLY A 110 -2.21 4.93 3.67
C GLY A 110 -1.38 3.91 4.45
N ARG A 111 -0.12 3.74 4.05
CA ARG A 111 0.83 2.82 4.71
C ARG A 111 1.29 3.26 6.11
N SER A 112 0.87 4.44 6.56
CA SER A 112 0.98 4.93 7.93
C SER A 112 -0.22 4.53 8.83
N GLY A 113 -1.32 4.07 8.23
CA GLY A 113 -2.50 3.52 8.90
C GLY A 113 -3.76 4.38 8.85
N GLU A 114 -3.66 5.60 8.31
CA GLU A 114 -4.77 6.54 8.14
C GLU A 114 -5.64 6.18 6.93
N GLY A 115 -6.95 6.44 7.04
CA GLY A 115 -7.94 6.10 6.00
C GLY A 115 -9.18 6.97 6.08
N ALA A 116 -9.01 8.30 6.15
CA ALA A 116 -10.13 9.24 6.28
C ALA A 116 -11.11 9.16 5.10
N LEU A 117 -10.60 8.97 3.88
CA LEU A 117 -11.44 8.74 2.71
C LEU A 117 -12.24 7.44 2.85
N ILE A 118 -11.65 6.36 3.36
CA ILE A 118 -12.36 5.08 3.56
C ILE A 118 -13.53 5.25 4.52
N GLU A 119 -13.33 5.97 5.63
CA GLU A 119 -14.43 6.29 6.55
C GLU A 119 -15.52 7.12 5.89
N THR A 120 -15.14 8.10 5.06
CA THR A 120 -16.05 8.95 4.30
C THR A 120 -16.90 8.12 3.34
N LEU A 121 -16.25 7.28 2.53
CA LEU A 121 -16.91 6.38 1.57
C LEU A 121 -17.83 5.38 2.28
N ALA A 122 -17.40 4.82 3.41
CA ALA A 122 -18.21 3.88 4.18
C ALA A 122 -19.47 4.53 4.78
N LYS A 123 -19.39 5.81 5.19
CA LYS A 123 -20.53 6.58 5.70
C LYS A 123 -21.47 7.07 4.61
N ALA A 124 -20.91 7.46 3.46
CA ALA A 124 -21.68 7.98 2.31
C ALA A 124 -22.39 6.87 1.52
N TRP A 125 -21.95 5.62 1.63
CA TRP A 125 -22.54 4.52 0.88
C TRP A 125 -23.80 3.97 1.55
N SER A 126 -24.88 3.89 0.79
CA SER A 126 -26.05 3.08 1.12
C SER A 126 -26.65 2.49 -0.16
N MET A 127 -27.35 1.35 -0.04
CA MET A 127 -28.03 0.71 -1.18
C MET A 127 -29.08 1.62 -1.83
N ALA A 128 -29.64 2.57 -1.07
CA ALA A 128 -30.66 3.49 -1.55
C ALA A 128 -30.07 4.70 -2.30
N GLU A 129 -28.86 5.14 -1.94
CA GLU A 129 -28.25 6.36 -2.47
C GLU A 129 -27.20 6.10 -3.54
N ALA A 130 -26.61 4.91 -3.57
CA ALA A 130 -25.50 4.55 -4.46
C ALA A 130 -25.95 3.57 -5.57
N ASP A 131 -26.93 3.98 -6.41
CA ASP A 131 -27.38 3.13 -7.53
C ASP A 131 -26.22 2.80 -8.48
N GLY A 132 -26.12 1.53 -8.85
CA GLY A 132 -25.02 1.03 -9.67
C GLY A 132 -23.64 1.03 -9.00
N CYS A 133 -23.54 1.27 -7.69
CA CYS A 133 -22.33 1.17 -6.90
C CYS A 133 -22.57 0.30 -5.65
N TYR A 134 -21.98 -0.89 -5.63
CA TYR A 134 -22.20 -1.91 -4.60
C TYR A 134 -20.94 -2.13 -3.78
N ARG A 135 -21.05 -2.01 -2.45
CA ARG A 135 -19.94 -2.28 -1.53
C ARG A 135 -19.53 -3.76 -1.57
N VAL A 136 -18.22 -3.99 -1.52
CA VAL A 136 -17.57 -5.28 -1.35
C VAL A 136 -16.82 -5.27 -0.02
N ALA A 137 -17.07 -6.27 0.84
CA ALA A 137 -16.51 -6.39 2.19
C ALA A 137 -15.03 -6.82 2.20
N ARG A 138 -14.14 -5.96 1.71
CA ARG A 138 -12.69 -6.22 1.59
C ARG A 138 -11.96 -6.23 2.94
N ASP A 139 -12.48 -5.50 3.93
CA ASP A 139 -12.00 -5.41 5.31
C ASP A 139 -12.13 -6.71 6.10
N GLU A 140 -13.06 -7.59 5.72
CA GLU A 140 -13.31 -8.87 6.38
C GLU A 140 -12.82 -10.08 5.57
N THR A 141 -12.85 -9.97 4.24
CA THR A 141 -12.58 -11.11 3.34
C THR A 141 -11.14 -11.17 2.85
N SER A 142 -10.36 -10.11 3.01
CA SER A 142 -9.00 -10.04 2.46
C SER A 142 -7.92 -9.98 3.53
N CYS A 143 -6.74 -10.51 3.23
CA CYS A 143 -5.47 -10.25 3.91
C CYS A 143 -4.65 -9.29 3.07
N TRP A 144 -3.83 -8.45 3.72
CA TRP A 144 -2.98 -7.47 3.06
C TRP A 144 -1.57 -7.55 3.62
N LEU A 145 -0.62 -7.93 2.77
CA LEU A 145 0.80 -7.94 3.07
C LEU A 145 1.51 -6.85 2.26
N LEU A 146 2.57 -6.28 2.84
CA LEU A 146 3.50 -5.42 2.14
C LEU A 146 4.84 -6.13 2.02
N LEU A 147 5.30 -6.30 0.79
CA LEU A 147 6.65 -6.74 0.50
C LEU A 147 7.46 -5.54 0.01
N ALA A 148 8.55 -5.20 0.69
CA ALA A 148 9.43 -4.09 0.32
C ALA A 148 10.87 -4.57 0.15
N GLY A 149 11.63 -3.91 -0.72
CA GLY A 149 13.08 -4.04 -0.80
C GLY A 149 13.62 -4.28 -2.21
N ALA A 150 14.92 -4.06 -2.38
CA ALA A 150 15.66 -4.22 -3.63
C ALA A 150 15.53 -5.64 -4.21
N HIS A 151 15.35 -6.66 -3.37
CA HIS A 151 15.19 -8.05 -3.81
C HIS A 151 13.73 -8.46 -4.02
N ALA A 152 12.75 -7.57 -3.82
CA ALA A 152 11.32 -7.92 -3.84
C ALA A 152 10.86 -8.50 -5.19
N SER A 153 11.21 -7.85 -6.31
CA SER A 153 10.87 -8.36 -7.65
C SER A 153 11.52 -9.71 -7.95
N SER A 154 12.80 -9.88 -7.58
CA SER A 154 13.54 -11.14 -7.78
C SER A 154 12.95 -12.28 -6.95
N MET A 155 12.58 -12.00 -5.69
CA MET A 155 11.90 -12.97 -4.84
C MET A 155 10.54 -13.36 -5.42
N LEU A 156 9.72 -12.38 -5.83
CA LEU A 156 8.40 -12.66 -6.40
C LEU A 156 8.49 -13.48 -7.69
N ALA A 157 9.53 -13.33 -8.51
CA ALA A 157 9.73 -14.14 -9.71
C ALA A 157 9.83 -15.65 -9.43
N LYS A 158 10.18 -16.05 -8.19
CA LYS A 158 10.18 -17.47 -7.77
C LYS A 158 8.77 -18.04 -7.62
N VAL A 159 7.79 -17.19 -7.33
CA VAL A 159 6.43 -17.59 -6.91
C VAL A 159 5.32 -16.96 -7.73
N CYS A 160 5.64 -16.06 -8.67
CA CYS A 160 4.73 -15.32 -9.53
C CYS A 160 5.24 -15.34 -10.97
N ALA A 161 4.36 -15.61 -11.93
CA ALA A 161 4.72 -15.67 -13.35
C ALA A 161 4.77 -14.29 -14.03
N VAL A 162 4.22 -13.25 -13.41
CA VAL A 162 4.24 -11.89 -13.96
C VAL A 162 5.63 -11.29 -13.78
N ASP A 163 6.12 -10.61 -14.80
CA ASP A 163 7.38 -9.87 -14.72
C ASP A 163 7.18 -8.58 -13.92
N LEU A 164 7.64 -8.58 -12.68
CA LEU A 164 7.53 -7.46 -11.74
C LEU A 164 8.79 -6.59 -11.69
N ARG A 165 9.68 -6.72 -12.67
CA ARG A 165 10.88 -5.87 -12.76
C ARG A 165 10.50 -4.43 -13.07
N PRO A 166 11.24 -3.42 -12.57
CA PRO A 166 10.89 -2.01 -12.75
C PRO A 166 10.72 -1.55 -14.19
N GLN A 167 11.42 -2.20 -15.14
CA GLN A 167 11.36 -1.88 -16.56
C GLN A 167 10.06 -2.37 -17.25
N VAL A 168 9.33 -3.29 -16.63
CA VAL A 168 8.10 -3.90 -17.20
C VAL A 168 6.87 -3.53 -16.38
N PHE A 169 6.98 -3.56 -15.05
CA PHE A 169 5.87 -3.30 -14.15
C PHE A 169 5.98 -1.90 -13.55
N ALA A 170 5.39 -0.91 -14.23
CA ALA A 170 5.55 0.51 -13.91
C ALA A 170 5.02 0.87 -12.50
N PRO A 171 5.43 2.02 -11.92
CA PRO A 171 4.82 2.54 -10.69
C PRO A 171 3.29 2.59 -10.80
N ASP A 172 2.60 2.26 -9.70
CA ASP A 172 1.14 2.16 -9.58
C ASP A 172 0.47 1.10 -10.48
N ALA A 173 1.24 0.26 -11.16
CA ALA A 173 0.68 -0.85 -11.91
C ALA A 173 0.11 -1.92 -10.98
N ILE A 174 -0.93 -2.59 -11.46
CA ILE A 174 -1.60 -3.69 -10.78
C ILE A 174 -1.50 -4.95 -11.63
N ALA A 175 -1.20 -6.08 -11.00
CA ALA A 175 -1.34 -7.40 -11.59
C ALA A 175 -2.31 -8.22 -10.76
N GLN A 176 -3.42 -8.64 -11.37
CA GLN A 176 -4.33 -9.63 -10.80
C GLN A 176 -3.87 -11.01 -11.28
N THR A 177 -3.12 -11.71 -10.43
CA THR A 177 -2.31 -12.88 -10.83
C THR A 177 -2.27 -13.95 -9.75
N ASN A 178 -1.48 -15.00 -9.97
CA ASN A 178 -1.17 -16.00 -8.98
C ASN A 178 0.19 -15.76 -8.32
N VAL A 179 0.22 -15.74 -6.99
CA VAL A 179 1.45 -15.77 -6.18
C VAL A 179 1.38 -17.00 -5.29
N ALA A 180 2.39 -17.87 -5.35
CA ALA A 180 2.42 -19.15 -4.63
C ALA A 180 1.15 -19.99 -4.83
N ARG A 181 0.58 -19.97 -6.05
CA ARG A 181 -0.69 -20.64 -6.46
C ARG A 181 -1.98 -20.05 -5.88
N LEU A 182 -1.91 -18.89 -5.24
CA LEU A 182 -3.09 -18.17 -4.76
C LEU A 182 -3.42 -16.99 -5.66
N ASN A 183 -4.71 -16.69 -5.82
CA ASN A 183 -5.14 -15.44 -6.44
C ASN A 183 -4.70 -14.26 -5.54
N VAL A 184 -3.88 -13.38 -6.10
CA VAL A 184 -3.34 -12.20 -5.42
C VAL A 184 -3.44 -10.99 -6.34
N ILE A 185 -3.92 -9.89 -5.79
CA ILE A 185 -3.78 -8.57 -6.39
C ILE A 185 -2.43 -8.02 -5.94
N VAL A 186 -1.51 -7.84 -6.88
CA VAL A 186 -0.19 -7.25 -6.66
C VAL A 186 -0.25 -5.81 -7.12
N ILE A 187 0.03 -4.85 -6.23
CA ILE A 187 0.03 -3.42 -6.55
C ILE A 187 1.43 -2.90 -6.26
N ARG A 188 2.11 -2.38 -7.29
CA ARG A 188 3.38 -1.68 -7.06
C ARG A 188 3.08 -0.28 -6.53
N GLY A 189 3.73 0.07 -5.43
CA GLY A 189 3.79 1.43 -4.93
C GLY A 189 5.05 1.52 -4.10
N ASP A 190 6.06 2.20 -4.60
CA ASP A 190 7.37 2.25 -3.96
C ASP A 190 7.34 3.18 -2.73
N ILE A 191 8.31 3.06 -1.83
CA ILE A 191 8.46 3.92 -0.64
C ILE A 191 9.76 4.71 -0.79
N GLY A 192 9.65 5.94 -1.31
CA GLY A 192 10.83 6.62 -1.86
C GLY A 192 11.46 5.75 -2.94
N ASP A 193 12.75 5.50 -2.83
CA ASP A 193 13.50 4.64 -3.76
C ASP A 193 13.37 3.13 -3.48
N VAL A 194 12.65 2.73 -2.42
CA VAL A 194 12.53 1.31 -2.04
C VAL A 194 11.37 0.67 -2.82
N PRO A 195 11.62 -0.33 -3.70
CA PRO A 195 10.57 -1.03 -4.39
C PRO A 195 9.61 -1.68 -3.40
N ALA A 196 8.30 -1.51 -3.61
CA ALA A 196 7.33 -2.08 -2.69
C ALA A 196 6.03 -2.52 -3.38
N PHE A 197 5.50 -3.64 -2.90
CA PHE A 197 4.36 -4.35 -3.47
C PHE A 197 3.34 -4.66 -2.38
N ASP A 198 2.13 -4.16 -2.54
CA ASP A 198 1.00 -4.63 -1.75
C ASP A 198 0.47 -5.92 -2.36
N LEU A 199 0.31 -6.93 -1.52
CA LEU A 199 -0.20 -8.25 -1.87
C LEU A 199 -1.53 -8.45 -1.15
N ILE A 200 -2.62 -8.45 -1.91
CA ILE A 200 -3.97 -8.62 -1.37
C ILE A 200 -4.52 -9.97 -1.82
N THR A 201 -4.89 -10.80 -0.85
CA THR A 201 -5.43 -12.14 -1.10
C THR A 201 -6.62 -12.42 -0.19
N ASP A 202 -7.27 -13.57 -0.35
CA ASP A 202 -8.33 -14.02 0.55
C ASP A 202 -7.79 -14.28 1.97
N VAL A 203 -8.53 -13.85 2.99
CA VAL A 203 -8.12 -13.93 4.40
C VAL A 203 -7.85 -15.38 4.86
N ALA A 204 -8.56 -16.37 4.31
CA ALA A 204 -8.34 -17.78 4.65
C ALA A 204 -6.99 -18.30 4.13
N SER A 205 -6.40 -17.62 3.14
CA SER A 205 -5.13 -17.98 2.53
C SER A 205 -3.91 -17.30 3.19
N ALA A 206 -4.15 -16.39 4.15
CA ALA A 206 -3.12 -15.55 4.75
C ALA A 206 -1.93 -16.33 5.32
N VAL A 207 -2.20 -17.33 6.16
CA VAL A 207 -1.14 -18.11 6.86
C VAL A 207 -0.27 -18.88 5.86
N TYR A 208 -0.89 -19.45 4.82
CA TYR A 208 -0.15 -20.13 3.77
C TYR A 208 0.70 -19.14 2.97
N LEU A 209 0.12 -18.01 2.53
CA LEU A 209 0.85 -17.02 1.74
C LEU A 209 2.04 -16.47 2.52
N TRP A 210 1.84 -16.14 3.80
CA TRP A 210 2.90 -15.69 4.70
C TRP A 210 4.06 -16.69 4.74
N GLY A 211 3.78 -17.96 5.01
CA GLY A 211 4.81 -19.01 5.06
C GLY A 211 5.53 -19.19 3.72
N ALA A 212 4.79 -19.20 2.61
CA ALA A 212 5.36 -19.34 1.27
C ALA A 212 6.27 -18.16 0.88
N LEU A 213 5.89 -16.94 1.26
CA LEU A 213 6.72 -15.75 1.04
C LEU A 213 7.98 -15.80 1.89
N LEU A 214 7.90 -16.17 3.18
CA LEU A 214 9.08 -16.30 4.02
C LEU A 214 10.07 -17.37 3.50
N ASP A 215 9.56 -18.51 3.05
CA ASP A 215 10.39 -19.55 2.42
C ASP A 215 11.08 -19.03 1.15
N ALA A 216 10.35 -18.32 0.28
CA ALA A 216 10.92 -17.72 -0.93
C ALA A 216 11.96 -16.63 -0.63
N MET A 217 11.75 -15.84 0.44
CA MET A 217 12.63 -14.75 0.89
C MET A 217 13.94 -15.25 1.52
N ALA A 218 13.99 -16.49 2.01
CA ALA A 218 15.13 -17.00 2.77
C ALA A 218 16.47 -16.93 2.00
N GLU A 219 16.45 -17.10 0.68
CA GLU A 219 17.65 -17.00 -0.18
C GLU A 219 18.24 -15.57 -0.26
N TYR A 220 17.43 -14.56 0.08
CA TYR A 220 17.79 -13.14 0.01
C TYR A 220 18.00 -12.54 1.40
N ASP A 221 18.16 -13.37 2.44
CA ASP A 221 18.21 -12.94 3.84
C ASP A 221 17.02 -12.04 4.23
N GLY A 222 15.86 -12.26 3.61
CA GLY A 222 14.65 -11.50 3.87
C GLY A 222 14.01 -11.90 5.21
N ALA A 223 13.33 -10.95 5.85
CA ALA A 223 12.72 -11.19 7.15
C ALA A 223 11.40 -10.43 7.35
N PRO A 224 10.55 -10.86 8.30
CA PRO A 224 9.46 -10.04 8.79
C PRO A 224 9.97 -8.70 9.34
N VAL A 225 9.20 -7.64 9.09
CA VAL A 225 9.46 -6.29 9.61
C VAL A 225 8.17 -5.69 10.16
N GLY A 226 8.27 -4.96 11.27
CA GLY A 226 7.12 -4.37 11.92
C GLY A 226 6.74 -2.99 11.36
N LEU A 227 5.63 -2.46 11.84
CA LEU A 227 5.13 -1.14 11.44
C LEU A 227 6.13 0.00 11.74
N GLY A 228 7.00 -0.16 12.75
CA GLY A 228 8.06 0.80 13.05
C GLY A 228 9.02 1.00 11.87
N ALA A 229 9.44 -0.10 11.24
CA ALA A 229 10.30 -0.07 10.05
C ALA A 229 9.66 0.68 8.89
N LEU A 230 8.37 0.39 8.64
CA LEU A 230 7.60 1.04 7.57
C LEU A 230 7.47 2.55 7.79
N ARG A 231 7.22 2.98 9.04
CA ARG A 231 7.20 4.41 9.41
C ARG A 231 8.55 5.07 9.19
N THR A 232 9.64 4.41 9.57
CA THR A 232 11.00 4.91 9.33
C THR A 232 11.30 5.07 7.83
N LEU A 233 10.80 4.17 6.98
CA LEU A 233 10.90 4.32 5.51
C LEU A 233 10.08 5.52 5.01
N LEU A 234 8.80 5.59 5.38
CA LEU A 234 7.88 6.64 4.93
C LEU A 234 8.36 8.05 5.32
N ASN A 235 8.85 8.21 6.56
CA ASN A 235 9.35 9.49 7.05
C ASN A 235 10.60 9.97 6.31
N ARG A 236 11.41 9.05 5.75
CA ARG A 236 12.58 9.40 4.93
C ARG A 236 12.18 9.82 3.53
N SER A 237 11.19 9.15 2.93
CA SER A 237 10.68 9.50 1.61
C SER A 237 9.88 10.80 1.58
N GLY A 238 9.23 11.19 2.69
CA GLY A 238 8.48 12.45 2.78
C GLY A 238 9.35 13.68 3.05
N GLY A 239 10.67 13.51 3.26
CA GLY A 239 11.62 14.56 3.61
C GLY A 239 12.40 15.15 2.43
N GLU A 240 12.08 14.78 1.19
CA GLU A 240 12.73 15.34 0.00
C GLU A 240 12.01 16.64 -0.43
N GLU A 241 12.60 17.78 -0.07
CA GLU A 241 12.17 19.11 -0.48
C GLU A 241 12.21 19.23 -2.02
N PRO A 242 11.19 19.81 -2.69
CA PRO A 242 11.22 19.96 -4.14
C PRO A 242 12.47 20.75 -4.56
N PRO A 243 13.10 20.41 -5.70
CA PRO A 243 14.28 21.14 -6.15
C PRO A 243 13.94 22.63 -6.24
N SER A 244 14.75 23.45 -5.55
CA SER A 244 14.64 24.91 -5.59
C SER A 244 14.48 25.36 -7.05
N PRO A 245 13.52 26.24 -7.35
CA PRO A 245 13.38 26.75 -8.70
C PRO A 245 14.72 27.35 -9.15
N PRO A 246 15.11 27.18 -10.42
CA PRO A 246 16.32 27.80 -10.94
C PRO A 246 16.23 29.32 -10.69
N PRO A 247 17.34 29.99 -10.35
CA PRO A 247 17.33 31.43 -10.15
C PRO A 247 16.71 32.09 -11.38
N GLU A 248 15.72 32.95 -11.16
CA GLU A 248 15.11 33.76 -12.21
C GLU A 248 16.23 34.45 -12.99
N ALA A 249 16.30 34.20 -14.29
CA ALA A 249 17.22 34.91 -15.15
C ALA A 249 16.82 36.38 -15.09
N ASP A 250 17.72 37.22 -14.58
CA ASP A 250 17.61 38.67 -14.64
C ASP A 250 17.27 39.06 -16.08
N THR A 251 16.03 39.49 -16.31
CA THR A 251 15.65 40.14 -17.56
C THR A 251 16.37 41.47 -17.59
N GLU A 252 17.54 41.48 -18.21
CA GLU A 252 18.26 42.66 -18.62
C GLU A 252 17.35 43.44 -19.57
N THR A 253 16.70 44.49 -19.05
CA THR A 253 15.98 45.48 -19.83
C THR A 253 16.97 46.22 -20.73
N ASP A 254 17.03 45.84 -21.99
CA ASP A 254 17.70 46.59 -23.05
C ASP A 254 16.84 47.80 -23.44
N PRO A 255 17.33 49.05 -23.37
CA PRO A 255 16.58 50.23 -23.80
C PRO A 255 16.65 50.33 -25.33
N GLN A 256 15.54 50.03 -26.01
CA GLN A 256 15.42 50.32 -27.44
C GLN A 256 15.26 51.82 -27.68
N ASP A 257 16.26 52.35 -28.38
CA ASP A 257 16.32 53.63 -29.07
C ASP A 257 15.12 53.90 -29.99
N ALA A 258 14.80 55.19 -30.09
CA ALA A 258 13.77 55.81 -30.90
C ALA A 258 13.90 55.54 -32.42
N PRO A 259 12.83 55.80 -33.21
CA PRO A 259 13.00 56.27 -34.56
C PRO A 259 12.61 57.75 -34.68
N SER A 260 13.56 58.54 -35.19
CA SER A 260 13.32 59.82 -35.86
C SER A 260 12.64 59.57 -37.21
N SER A 261 11.46 60.14 -37.43
CA SER A 261 11.01 60.90 -38.63
C SER A 261 9.56 61.29 -38.47
#